data_AF-A0A935TS69-F1
#
_entry.id   AF-A0A935TS69-F1
#
_cell.length_a   1.000
_cell.length_b   1.000
_cell.length_c   1.000
_cell.angle_alpha   90.00
_cell.angle_beta   90.00
_cell.angle_gamma   90.00
#
_symmetry.space_group_name_H-M   'P 1'
#
loop_
_entity.id
_entity.type
_entity.pdbx_description
1 polymer ?
#
loop_
_entity_poly.entity_id
_entity_poly.type
_entity_poly.pdbx_seq_one_letter_code
_entity_poly.pdbx_strand_id
1 'polypeptide(L)'
;MRLQDKVCIVTGAAQGIGLATALKFAREGGIVAVCDMRADAVDAAVAQCRALGARAEGYIVDVTNREAVDAMVAKVRETFGRIDVLVNNAGITK
;
A
#
# COMPACT_ATOMS: atom_id res chain seq x y z
N MET A 1 7.74 17.87 -2.02
CA MET A 1 7.14 16.52 -1.94
C MET A 1 8.05 15.56 -2.70
N ARG A 2 8.64 14.55 -2.03
CA ARG A 2 9.65 13.65 -2.65
C ARG A 2 9.06 12.55 -3.53
N LEU A 3 7.77 12.22 -3.33
CA LEU A 3 7.10 11.10 -3.98
C LEU A 3 5.92 11.56 -4.84
N GLN A 4 5.92 12.81 -5.27
CA GLN A 4 4.84 13.37 -6.09
C GLN A 4 4.55 12.46 -7.29
N ASP A 5 3.30 12.00 -7.38
CA ASP A 5 2.75 11.13 -8.43
C ASP A 5 3.43 9.76 -8.59
N LYS A 6 4.25 9.35 -7.62
CA LYS A 6 4.86 8.01 -7.59
C LYS A 6 3.87 6.99 -7.07
N VAL A 7 3.75 5.86 -7.78
CA VAL A 7 2.90 4.74 -7.35
C VAL A 7 3.69 3.83 -6.42
N CYS A 8 3.25 3.77 -5.17
CA CYS A 8 3.95 3.10 -4.09
C CYS A 8 3.13 1.93 -3.54
N ILE A 9 3.66 0.72 -3.65
CA ILE A 9 3.15 -0.46 -2.95
C ILE A 9 3.81 -0.53 -1.58
N VAL A 10 3.01 -0.68 -0.52
CA VAL A 10 3.50 -0.97 0.83
C VAL A 10 2.79 -2.21 1.36
N THR A 11 3.54 -3.27 1.68
CA THR A 11 3.00 -4.50 2.29
C THR A 11 3.01 -4.43 3.82
N GLY A 12 2.04 -5.08 4.47
CA GLY A 12 1.86 -4.93 5.92
C GLY A 12 1.45 -3.51 6.30
N ALA A 13 0.75 -2.81 5.38
CA ALA A 13 0.49 -1.38 5.47
C ALA A 13 -0.69 -1.02 6.38
N ALA A 14 -1.37 -2.00 6.97
CA ALA A 14 -2.53 -1.72 7.81
C ALA A 14 -2.18 -1.47 9.29
N GLN A 15 -0.91 -1.60 9.69
CA GLN A 15 -0.47 -1.35 11.06
C GLN A 15 1.02 -1.00 11.18
N GLY A 16 1.42 -0.53 12.37
CA GLY A 16 2.83 -0.37 12.75
C GLY A 16 3.67 0.45 11.76
N ILE A 17 4.86 -0.05 11.46
CA ILE A 17 5.82 0.62 10.55
C ILE A 17 5.27 0.72 9.12
N GLY A 18 4.52 -0.28 8.65
CA GLY A 18 3.92 -0.26 7.32
C GLY A 18 2.88 0.85 7.18
N LEU A 19 1.98 0.98 8.17
CA LEU A 19 1.01 2.09 8.19
C LEU A 19 1.71 3.44 8.27
N ALA A 20 2.69 3.59 9.17
CA ALA A 20 3.46 4.83 9.28
C ALA A 20 4.15 5.19 7.95
N THR A 21 4.66 4.19 7.21
CA THR A 21 5.26 4.37 5.88
C THR A 21 4.22 4.81 4.86
N ALA A 22 3.07 4.13 4.79
CA ALA A 22 1.97 4.48 3.89
C ALA A 22 1.49 5.93 4.11
N LEU A 23 1.29 6.34 5.36
CA LEU A 23 0.90 7.71 5.71
C LEU A 23 2.01 8.72 5.38
N LYS A 24 3.27 8.37 5.59
CA LYS A 24 4.39 9.25 5.20
C LYS A 24 4.44 9.42 3.68
N PHE A 25 4.22 8.35 2.91
CA PHE A 25 4.20 8.42 1.45
C PHE A 25 3.02 9.25 0.94
N ALA A 26 1.85 9.09 1.55
CA ALA A 26 0.69 9.94 1.28
C ALA A 26 1.01 11.43 1.47
N ARG A 27 1.62 11.82 2.60
CA ARG A 27 2.05 13.21 2.86
C ARG A 27 3.12 13.72 1.88
N GLU A 28 3.88 12.82 1.26
CA GLU A 28 4.93 13.16 0.28
C GLU A 28 4.43 13.12 -1.17
N GLY A 29 3.11 13.00 -1.38
CA GLY A 29 2.46 13.10 -2.69
C GLY A 29 2.40 11.77 -3.45
N GLY A 30 2.71 10.66 -2.77
CA GLY A 30 2.64 9.33 -3.33
C GLY A 30 1.20 8.86 -3.53
N ILE A 31 0.99 8.11 -4.61
CA ILE A 31 -0.21 7.30 -4.83
C ILE A 31 0.03 5.96 -4.12
N VAL A 32 -0.77 5.63 -3.11
CA VAL A 32 -0.46 4.53 -2.19
C VAL A 32 -1.35 3.32 -2.43
N ALA A 33 -0.76 2.19 -2.80
CA ALA A 33 -1.39 0.88 -2.71
C ALA A 33 -1.15 0.29 -1.32
N VAL A 34 -2.20 0.22 -0.51
CA VAL A 34 -2.19 -0.31 0.85
C VAL A 34 -2.42 -1.81 0.78
N CYS A 35 -1.39 -2.61 1.04
CA CYS A 35 -1.44 -4.07 0.93
C CYS A 35 -1.32 -4.72 2.32
N ASP A 36 -2.32 -5.51 2.72
CA ASP A 36 -2.34 -6.26 3.98
C ASP A 36 -3.34 -7.43 3.90
N MET A 37 -3.41 -8.29 4.91
CA MET A 37 -4.32 -9.44 4.94
C MET A 37 -5.69 -9.12 5.57
N ARG A 38 -5.78 -8.09 6.39
CA ARG A 38 -6.99 -7.76 7.17
C ARG A 38 -7.80 -6.65 6.49
N ALA A 39 -8.98 -6.99 5.99
CA ALA A 39 -9.79 -6.08 5.17
C ALA A 39 -10.22 -4.79 5.88
N ASP A 40 -10.73 -4.93 7.09
CA ASP A 40 -11.12 -3.81 7.96
C ASP A 40 -9.95 -2.85 8.24
N ALA A 41 -8.76 -3.39 8.49
CA ALA A 41 -7.56 -2.61 8.75
C ALA A 41 -7.04 -1.92 7.47
N VAL A 42 -7.17 -2.57 6.31
CA VAL A 42 -6.84 -1.96 5.00
C VAL A 42 -7.76 -0.79 4.72
N ASP A 43 -9.07 -0.94 4.88
CA ASP A 43 -10.04 0.12 4.64
C ASP A 43 -9.76 1.34 5.54
N ALA A 44 -9.47 1.10 6.83
CA ALA A 44 -9.10 2.14 7.77
C ALA A 44 -7.80 2.87 7.38
N ALA A 45 -6.77 2.14 6.91
CA ALA A 45 -5.52 2.72 6.46
C ALA A 45 -5.68 3.53 5.16
N VAL A 46 -6.50 3.05 4.21
CA VAL A 46 -6.84 3.79 2.99
C VAL A 46 -7.55 5.09 3.33
N ALA A 47 -8.53 5.06 4.25
CA ALA A 47 -9.23 6.26 4.69
C ALA A 47 -8.26 7.30 5.30
N GLN A 48 -7.30 6.86 6.11
CA GLN A 48 -6.26 7.74 6.67
C GLN A 48 -5.34 8.33 5.58
N CYS A 49 -4.92 7.55 4.59
CA CYS A 49 -4.14 8.05 3.46
C CYS A 49 -4.93 9.10 2.65
N ARG A 50 -6.21 8.82 2.37
CA ARG A 50 -7.10 9.73 1.62
C ARG A 50 -7.37 11.02 2.40
N ALA A 51 -7.51 10.96 3.72
CA ALA A 51 -7.65 12.15 4.57
C ALA A 51 -6.41 13.07 4.53
N LEU A 52 -5.25 12.54 4.14
CA LEU A 52 -4.02 13.32 3.91
C LEU A 52 -3.94 13.90 2.48
N GLY A 53 -4.98 13.74 1.66
CA GLY A 53 -5.07 14.24 0.29
C GLY A 53 -4.42 13.33 -0.75
N ALA A 54 -3.96 12.14 -0.38
CA ALA A 54 -3.37 11.20 -1.32
C ALA A 54 -4.44 10.35 -2.04
N ARG A 55 -4.15 9.98 -3.28
CA ARG A 55 -4.85 8.88 -3.94
C ARG A 55 -4.35 7.56 -3.32
N ALA A 56 -5.26 6.76 -2.78
CA ALA A 56 -4.91 5.48 -2.18
C ALA A 56 -5.99 4.43 -2.46
N GLU A 57 -5.55 3.18 -2.68
CA GLU A 57 -6.42 2.00 -2.88
C GLU A 57 -5.93 0.83 -2.02
N GLY A 58 -6.88 0.03 -1.52
CA GLY A 58 -6.63 -1.11 -0.67
C GLY A 58 -6.56 -2.42 -1.46
N TYR A 59 -5.65 -3.31 -1.07
CA TYR A 59 -5.49 -4.63 -1.68
C TYR A 59 -5.31 -5.68 -0.59
N ILE A 60 -6.23 -6.65 -0.55
CA ILE A 60 -6.14 -7.77 0.38
C ILE A 60 -5.20 -8.82 -0.21
N VAL A 61 -4.08 -9.07 0.44
CA VAL A 61 -3.05 -9.99 -0.06
C VAL A 61 -2.29 -10.65 1.08
N ASP A 62 -2.17 -11.98 1.00
CA ASP A 62 -1.16 -12.74 1.73
C ASP A 62 0.12 -12.79 0.89
N VAL A 63 1.18 -12.14 1.37
CA VAL A 63 2.48 -12.06 0.67
C VAL A 63 3.21 -13.40 0.58
N THR A 64 2.78 -14.43 1.32
CA THR A 64 3.31 -15.79 1.21
C THR A 64 2.70 -16.57 0.04
N ASN A 65 1.56 -16.10 -0.50
CA ASN A 65 0.91 -16.68 -1.67
C ASN A 65 1.36 -15.95 -2.95
N ARG A 66 2.18 -16.64 -3.76
CA ARG A 66 2.75 -16.08 -4.99
C ARG A 66 1.69 -15.61 -6.00
N GLU A 67 0.65 -16.41 -6.23
CA GLU A 67 -0.41 -16.08 -7.19
C GLU A 67 -1.21 -14.85 -6.74
N ALA A 68 -1.47 -14.74 -5.44
CA ALA A 68 -2.14 -13.57 -4.87
C ALA A 68 -1.30 -12.30 -5.02
N VAL A 69 0.03 -12.39 -4.84
CA VAL A 69 0.95 -11.28 -5.07
C VAL A 69 0.96 -10.87 -6.54
N ASP A 70 1.07 -11.83 -7.46
CA ASP A 70 1.09 -11.55 -8.91
C ASP A 70 -0.22 -10.88 -9.36
N ALA A 71 -1.37 -11.34 -8.84
CA ALA A 71 -2.68 -10.74 -9.09
C ALA A 71 -2.80 -9.32 -8.51
N MET A 72 -2.29 -9.08 -7.30
CA MET A 72 -2.27 -7.74 -6.68
C MET A 72 -1.42 -6.77 -7.51
N VAL A 73 -0.21 -7.18 -7.91
CA VAL A 73 0.69 -6.36 -8.72
C VAL A 73 0.05 -6.02 -10.07
N ALA A 74 -0.61 -6.99 -10.71
CA ALA A 74 -1.35 -6.76 -11.96
C ALA A 74 -2.45 -5.71 -11.78
N LYS A 75 -3.27 -5.81 -10.73
CA LYS A 75 -4.34 -4.83 -10.43
C LYS A 75 -3.79 -3.45 -10.12
N VAL A 76 -2.68 -3.33 -9.39
CA VAL A 76 -2.03 -2.03 -9.13
C VAL A 76 -1.57 -1.39 -10.45
N ARG A 77 -0.96 -2.18 -11.35
CA ARG A 77 -0.55 -1.71 -12.67
C ARG A 77 -1.73 -1.32 -13.55
N GLU A 78 -2.83 -2.06 -13.50
CA GLU A 78 -4.07 -1.71 -14.21
C GLU A 78 -4.66 -0.40 -13.69
N THR A 79 -4.70 -0.23 -12.37
CA THR A 79 -5.33 0.93 -11.70
C THR A 79 -4.54 2.23 -11.86
N PHE A 80 -3.21 2.14 -11.85
CA PHE A 80 -2.32 3.31 -11.82
C PHE A 80 -1.34 3.41 -13.00
N GLY A 81 -1.31 2.41 -13.88
CA GLY A 81 -0.46 2.37 -15.09
C GLY A 81 1.02 2.03 -14.85
N ARG A 82 1.53 2.19 -13.63
CA ARG A 82 2.95 2.00 -13.27
C ARG A 82 3.12 1.59 -11.80
N ILE A 83 4.31 1.12 -11.45
CA ILE A 83 4.78 0.95 -10.07
C ILE A 83 6.17 1.58 -9.99
N ASP A 84 6.36 2.50 -9.05
CA ASP A 84 7.62 3.22 -8.85
C ASP A 84 8.39 2.75 -7.63
N VAL A 85 7.65 2.40 -6.58
CA VAL A 85 8.21 2.06 -5.26
C VAL A 85 7.53 0.80 -4.75
N LEU A 86 8.33 -0.10 -4.21
CA LEU A 86 7.87 -1.28 -3.47
C LEU A 86 8.54 -1.28 -2.10
N VAL A 87 7.72 -1.31 -1.05
CA VAL A 87 8.16 -1.50 0.33
C VAL A 87 7.69 -2.87 0.81
N ASN A 88 8.62 -3.81 0.91
CA ASN A 88 8.40 -5.14 1.47
C ASN A 88 8.49 -5.07 3.01
N ASN A 89 7.43 -4.59 3.65
CA ASN A 89 7.40 -4.43 5.11
C ASN A 89 6.63 -5.55 5.85
N ALA A 90 5.71 -6.25 5.19
CA ALA A 90 4.98 -7.35 5.82
C ALA A 90 5.94 -8.35 6.48
N GLY A 91 5.70 -8.63 7.77
CA GLY A 91 6.53 -9.51 8.58
C GLY A 91 5.89 -9.75 9.94
N ILE A 92 6.29 -10.85 10.58
CA ILE A 92 5.87 -11.23 11.93
C ILE A 92 7.10 -11.69 12.72
N THR A 93 7.05 -11.52 14.03
CA THR A 93 8.05 -12.08 14.95
C THR A 93 7.43 -13.31 15.63
N LYS A 94 8.23 -14.35 15.84
CA LYS A 94 7.87 -15.53 16.65
C LYS A 94 8.63 -15.49 17.96
#